data_AF-A0ABD6EM35-F1
#
_entry.id   AF-A0ABD6EM35-F1
#
_cell.length_a   1.000
_cell.length_b   1.000
_cell.length_c   1.000
_cell.angle_alpha   90.00
_cell.angle_beta   90.00
_cell.angle_gamma   90.00
#
_symmetry.space_group_name_H-M   'P 1'
#
loop_
_entity.id
_entity.type
_entity.pdbx_description
1 polymer ?
#
loop_
_entity_poly.entity_id
_entity_poly.type
_entity_poly.pdbx_seq_one_letter_code
_entity_poly.pdbx_strand_id
1 'polypeptide(L)'
;MAIYDGVFNLLTVSEAPKFSLFLLIESIAICFALYYFVFRRNKKRLPALTEKEKEELIAKWQPEPLVPDTPPDHFALHPKFIDGKMTKHVSIEGKDYLNLATSNFLGFVGVDRIEVFFFC
;
A
#
# COMPACT_ATOMS: atom_id res chain seq x y z
N MET A 1 -20.36 -40.07 49.69
CA MET A 1 -20.76 -40.10 48.26
C MET A 1 -22.06 -39.32 48.05
N ALA A 2 -23.17 -39.67 48.69
CA ALA A 2 -24.47 -39.00 48.50
C ALA A 2 -24.52 -37.47 48.75
N ILE A 3 -23.72 -36.92 49.67
CA ILE A 3 -23.68 -35.46 49.91
C ILE A 3 -23.02 -34.73 48.73
N TYR A 4 -21.98 -35.30 48.12
CA TYR A 4 -21.34 -34.73 46.94
C TYR A 4 -22.23 -34.86 45.71
N ASP A 5 -22.98 -35.97 45.57
CA ASP A 5 -23.93 -36.17 44.47
C ASP A 5 -25.11 -35.16 44.55
N GLY A 6 -25.59 -34.86 45.76
CA GLY A 6 -26.64 -33.85 45.97
C GLY A 6 -26.16 -32.42 45.72
N VAL A 7 -24.94 -32.08 46.16
CA VAL A 7 -24.32 -30.76 45.91
C VAL A 7 -23.98 -30.60 44.42
N PHE A 8 -23.49 -31.65 43.75
CA PHE A 8 -23.24 -31.65 42.32
C PHE A 8 -24.53 -31.45 41.52
N ASN A 9 -25.62 -32.13 41.89
CA ASN A 9 -26.94 -31.94 41.26
C ASN A 9 -27.55 -30.57 41.54
N LEU A 10 -27.31 -29.96 42.71
CA LEU A 10 -27.77 -28.60 43.00
C LEU A 10 -26.98 -27.53 42.23
N LEU A 11 -25.68 -27.72 42.03
CA LEU A 11 -24.85 -26.85 41.19
C LEU A 11 -25.25 -26.98 39.70
N THR A 12 -25.49 -28.20 39.21
CA THR A 12 -25.95 -28.39 37.83
C THR A 12 -27.35 -27.86 37.59
N VAL A 13 -28.29 -27.94 38.55
CA VAL A 13 -29.65 -27.37 38.42
C VAL A 13 -29.65 -25.83 38.53
N SER A 14 -28.77 -25.25 39.36
CA SER A 14 -28.58 -23.79 39.47
C SER A 14 -27.96 -23.18 38.20
N GLU A 15 -27.07 -23.93 37.54
CA GLU A 15 -26.44 -23.51 36.29
C GLU A 15 -27.20 -23.99 35.03
N ALA A 16 -28.11 -24.96 35.15
CA ALA A 16 -28.98 -25.46 34.07
C ALA A 16 -29.74 -24.35 33.30
N PRO A 17 -30.32 -23.31 33.95
CA PRO A 17 -30.94 -22.22 33.20
C PRO A 17 -29.92 -21.43 32.37
N LYS A 18 -28.67 -21.30 32.84
CA LYS A 18 -27.59 -20.62 32.11
C LYS A 18 -27.11 -21.45 30.93
N PHE A 19 -26.91 -22.75 31.11
CA PHE A 19 -26.51 -23.66 30.03
C PHE A 19 -27.59 -23.79 28.96
N SER A 20 -28.85 -23.92 29.35
CA SER A 20 -29.98 -24.01 28.40
C SER A 20 -30.14 -22.71 27.60
N LEU A 21 -30.01 -21.56 28.27
CA LEU A 21 -30.08 -20.25 27.62
C LEU A 21 -28.87 -19.99 26.70
N PHE A 22 -27.67 -20.42 27.10
CA PHE A 22 -26.46 -20.34 26.27
C PHE A 22 -26.61 -21.15 24.98
N LEU A 23 -27.09 -22.40 25.06
CA LEU A 23 -27.31 -23.24 23.88
C LEU A 23 -28.36 -22.68 22.92
N LEU A 24 -29.42 -22.06 23.45
CA LEU A 24 -30.43 -21.38 22.63
C LEU A 24 -29.81 -20.19 21.88
N ILE A 25 -29.03 -19.35 22.56
CA ILE A 25 -28.34 -18.22 21.93
C ILE A 25 -27.37 -18.69 20.85
N GLU A 26 -26.60 -19.74 21.11
CA GLU A 26 -25.66 -20.32 20.14
C GLU A 26 -26.40 -20.83 18.90
N SER A 27 -27.53 -21.52 19.08
CA SER A 27 -28.36 -21.99 17.96
C SER A 27 -28.92 -20.84 17.12
N ILE A 28 -29.37 -19.75 17.76
CA ILE A 28 -29.86 -18.55 17.08
C ILE A 28 -28.73 -17.86 16.31
N ALA A 29 -27.54 -17.76 16.92
CA ALA A 29 -26.37 -17.15 16.28
C ALA A 29 -25.94 -17.95 15.04
N ILE A 30 -25.93 -19.28 15.10
CA ILE A 30 -25.62 -20.15 13.96
C ILE A 30 -26.68 -19.99 12.87
N CYS A 31 -27.97 -20.03 13.21
CA CYS A 31 -29.07 -19.81 12.26
C CYS A 31 -28.97 -18.44 11.58
N PHE A 32 -28.66 -17.40 12.34
CA PHE A 32 -28.50 -16.05 11.81
C PHE A 32 -27.27 -15.94 10.89
N ALA A 33 -26.15 -16.57 11.25
CA ALA A 33 -24.95 -16.61 10.43
C ALA A 33 -25.19 -17.34 9.10
N LEU A 34 -25.89 -18.49 9.13
CA LEU A 34 -26.27 -19.24 7.93
C LEU A 34 -27.23 -18.44 7.04
N TYR A 35 -28.25 -17.83 7.63
CA TYR A 35 -29.16 -16.92 6.92
C TYR A 35 -28.36 -15.81 6.24
N TYR A 36 -27.56 -15.07 7.00
CA TYR A 36 -26.77 -13.96 6.47
C TYR A 36 -25.84 -14.39 5.34
N PHE A 37 -25.15 -15.54 5.49
CA PHE A 37 -24.22 -16.04 4.46
C PHE A 37 -24.93 -16.44 3.17
N VAL A 38 -26.10 -17.07 3.27
CA VAL A 38 -26.92 -17.45 2.10
C VAL A 38 -27.41 -16.18 1.37
N PHE A 39 -27.93 -15.19 2.11
CA PHE A 39 -28.49 -13.98 1.51
C PHE A 39 -27.42 -12.99 1.00
N ARG A 40 -26.19 -13.01 1.53
CA ARG A 40 -25.10 -12.12 1.09
C ARG A 40 -24.43 -12.54 -0.22
N ARG A 41 -24.72 -13.72 -0.76
CA ARG A 41 -24.05 -14.22 -1.99
C ARG A 41 -24.47 -13.52 -3.29
N ASN A 42 -25.44 -12.62 -3.25
CA ASN A 42 -25.86 -11.86 -4.43
C ASN A 42 -25.02 -10.59 -4.62
N LYS A 43 -23.73 -10.75 -4.90
CA LYS A 43 -23.01 -9.70 -5.63
C LYS A 43 -23.56 -9.72 -7.05
N LYS A 44 -24.34 -8.69 -7.41
CA LYS A 44 -24.80 -8.47 -8.78
C LYS A 44 -23.57 -8.52 -9.68
N ARG A 45 -23.38 -9.62 -10.42
CA ARG A 45 -22.36 -9.64 -11.47
C ARG A 45 -22.84 -8.62 -12.49
N LEU A 46 -22.04 -7.58 -12.69
CA LEU A 46 -22.30 -6.63 -13.76
C LEU A 46 -22.45 -7.45 -15.06
N PRO A 47 -23.43 -7.11 -15.93
CA PRO A 47 -23.59 -7.80 -17.19
C PRO A 47 -22.26 -7.77 -17.95
N ALA A 48 -21.87 -8.91 -18.51
CA ALA A 48 -20.68 -9.00 -19.34
C ALA A 48 -20.89 -8.10 -20.56
N LEU A 49 -19.97 -7.16 -20.80
CA LEU A 49 -20.02 -6.31 -21.99
C LEU A 49 -19.89 -7.17 -23.25
N THR A 50 -20.69 -6.84 -24.25
CA THR A 50 -20.57 -7.39 -25.60
C THR A 50 -19.25 -6.98 -26.24
N GLU A 51 -18.78 -7.73 -27.25
CA GLU A 51 -17.52 -7.43 -27.94
C GLU A 51 -17.52 -6.02 -28.55
N LYS A 52 -18.66 -5.59 -29.11
CA LYS A 52 -18.85 -4.25 -29.68
C LYS A 52 -18.71 -3.13 -28.65
N GLU A 53 -19.31 -3.28 -27.47
CA GLU A 53 -19.21 -2.28 -26.40
C GLU A 53 -17.77 -2.12 -25.91
N LYS A 54 -16.99 -3.21 -25.87
CA LYS A 54 -15.57 -3.15 -25.51
C LYS A 54 -14.76 -2.40 -26.55
N GLU A 55 -14.96 -2.70 -27.83
CA GLU A 55 -14.28 -2.01 -28.93
C GLU A 55 -14.57 -0.50 -28.92
N GLU A 56 -15.83 -0.12 -28.70
CA GLU A 56 -16.21 1.29 -28.56
C GLU A 56 -15.56 1.97 -27.36
N LEU A 57 -15.46 1.29 -26.22
CA LEU A 57 -14.78 1.83 -25.03
C LEU A 57 -13.29 2.00 -25.28
N ILE A 58 -12.63 1.04 -25.94
CA ILE A 58 -11.21 1.12 -26.30
C ILE A 58 -10.98 2.28 -27.27
N ALA A 59 -11.85 2.46 -28.28
CA ALA A 59 -11.75 3.55 -29.25
C ALA A 59 -11.95 4.93 -28.62
N LYS A 60 -12.82 5.04 -27.60
CA LYS A 60 -13.10 6.29 -26.87
C LYS A 60 -12.10 6.55 -25.74
N TRP A 61 -11.28 5.57 -25.37
CA TRP A 61 -10.36 5.71 -24.24
C TRP A 61 -9.22 6.67 -24.57
N GLN A 62 -9.02 7.66 -23.71
CA GLN A 62 -7.89 8.58 -23.74
C GLN A 62 -7.14 8.46 -22.40
N PRO A 63 -5.81 8.26 -22.40
CA PRO A 63 -5.05 8.18 -21.17
C PRO A 63 -5.10 9.51 -20.43
N GLU A 64 -5.30 9.46 -19.11
CA GLU A 64 -5.10 10.63 -18.28
C GLU A 64 -3.59 10.95 -18.24
N PRO A 65 -3.20 12.22 -18.46
CA PRO A 65 -1.80 12.60 -18.36
C PRO A 65 -1.31 12.38 -16.93
N LEU A 66 -0.19 11.67 -16.77
CA LEU A 66 0.39 11.34 -15.47
C LEU A 66 0.83 12.57 -14.67
N VAL A 67 1.06 13.69 -15.36
CA VAL A 67 1.53 14.95 -14.80
C VAL A 67 0.82 16.09 -15.52
N PRO A 68 0.38 17.15 -14.83
CA PRO A 68 -0.14 18.34 -15.49
C PRO A 68 0.92 19.01 -16.38
N ASP A 69 0.46 19.87 -17.30
CA ASP A 69 1.36 20.68 -18.13
C ASP A 69 2.33 21.49 -17.25
N THR A 70 3.62 21.41 -17.58
CA THR A 70 4.65 22.07 -16.79
C THR A 70 4.67 23.57 -17.10
N PRO A 71 4.65 24.47 -16.10
CA PRO A 71 4.74 25.91 -16.32
C PRO A 71 6.02 26.29 -17.11
N PRO A 72 5.99 27.31 -17.99
CA PRO A 72 7.16 27.70 -18.78
C PRO A 72 8.38 28.14 -17.95
N ASP A 73 8.14 28.61 -16.72
CA ASP A 73 9.16 29.08 -15.78
C ASP A 73 9.61 28.00 -14.78
N HIS A 74 9.29 26.72 -15.04
CA HIS A 74 9.67 25.64 -14.13
C HIS A 74 11.18 25.37 -14.20
N PHE A 75 11.83 25.22 -13.04
CA PHE A 75 13.29 24.97 -12.94
C PHE A 75 13.77 23.75 -13.75
N ALA A 76 12.91 22.75 -13.97
CA ALA A 76 13.27 21.59 -14.79
C ALA A 76 13.41 21.92 -16.30
N LEU A 77 12.82 23.02 -16.77
CA LEU A 77 12.94 23.47 -18.16
C LEU A 77 14.18 24.35 -18.39
N HIS A 78 14.74 24.95 -17.33
CA HIS A 78 15.92 25.82 -17.37
C HIS A 78 17.06 25.20 -16.57
N PRO A 79 17.65 24.09 -17.02
CA PRO A 79 18.74 23.43 -16.30
C PRO A 79 19.97 24.35 -16.24
N LYS A 80 20.57 24.46 -15.06
CA LYS A 80 21.86 25.12 -14.89
C LYS A 80 22.98 24.17 -15.23
N PHE A 81 23.91 24.63 -16.05
CA PHE A 81 25.10 23.85 -16.42
C PHE A 81 26.24 24.11 -15.45
N ILE A 82 27.02 23.06 -15.19
CA ILE A 82 28.22 23.09 -14.35
C ILE A 82 29.41 22.86 -15.27
N ASP A 83 30.37 23.78 -15.26
CA ASP A 83 31.67 23.57 -15.90
C ASP A 83 32.66 23.03 -14.87
N GLY A 84 33.14 21.80 -15.09
CA GLY A 84 34.18 21.18 -14.27
C GLY A 84 33.89 19.74 -13.86
N LYS A 85 34.72 19.22 -12.94
CA LYS A 85 34.59 17.86 -12.43
C LYS A 85 33.41 17.77 -11.45
N MET A 86 32.66 16.67 -11.52
CA MET A 86 31.54 16.39 -10.61
C MET A 86 32.04 15.90 -9.25
N THR A 87 32.59 16.83 -8.47
CA THR A 87 33.06 16.55 -7.11
C THR A 87 31.92 16.66 -6.09
N LYS A 88 32.24 16.56 -4.80
CA LYS A 88 31.28 16.75 -3.70
C LYS A 88 30.65 18.16 -3.71
N HIS A 89 31.39 19.17 -4.13
CA HIS A 89 30.90 20.53 -4.28
C HIS A 89 31.01 20.96 -5.75
N VAL A 90 30.01 21.70 -6.21
CA VAL A 90 29.96 22.22 -7.58
C VAL A 90 29.72 23.72 -7.53
N SER A 91 30.46 24.47 -8.35
CA SER A 91 30.24 25.90 -8.48
C SER A 91 29.29 26.15 -9.64
N ILE A 92 28.13 26.75 -9.36
CA ILE A 92 27.14 27.13 -10.37
C ILE A 92 27.02 28.65 -10.30
N GLU A 93 27.29 29.33 -11.42
CA GLU A 93 27.20 30.80 -11.51
C GLU A 93 28.02 31.53 -10.41
N GLY A 94 29.19 31.00 -10.05
CA GLY A 94 30.09 31.58 -9.04
C GLY A 94 29.67 31.37 -7.58
N LYS A 95 28.66 30.52 -7.33
CA LYS A 95 28.27 30.10 -5.98
C LYS A 95 28.54 28.62 -5.80
N ASP A 96 29.09 28.26 -4.63
CA ASP A 96 29.39 26.87 -4.30
C ASP A 96 28.16 26.17 -3.71
N TYR A 97 27.81 25.04 -4.31
CA TYR A 97 26.69 24.19 -3.90
C TYR A 97 27.19 22.79 -3.53
N LEU A 98 26.51 22.16 -2.58
CA LEU A 98 26.71 20.75 -2.26
C LEU A 98 26.01 19.88 -3.30
N ASN A 99 26.75 19.00 -3.98
CA ASN A 99 26.21 18.12 -4.99
C ASN A 99 25.64 16.83 -4.38
N LEU A 100 24.33 16.80 -4.15
CA LEU A 100 23.62 15.63 -3.62
C LEU A 100 23.29 14.58 -4.70
N ALA A 101 23.41 14.94 -5.98
CA ALA A 101 23.19 14.06 -7.10
C ALA A 101 24.48 13.43 -7.64
N THR A 102 25.61 13.62 -6.95
CA THR A 102 26.89 13.07 -7.40
C THR A 102 26.92 11.56 -7.26
N SER A 103 27.38 10.87 -8.31
CA SER A 103 27.74 9.46 -8.26
C SER A 103 29.17 9.24 -7.71
N ASN A 104 29.81 10.27 -7.15
CA ASN A 104 31.10 10.18 -6.46
C ASN A 104 30.96 9.60 -5.04
N PHE A 105 30.45 8.37 -4.94
CA PHE A 105 30.13 7.72 -3.66
C PHE A 105 31.32 7.61 -2.70
N LEU A 106 32.51 7.41 -3.25
CA LEU A 106 33.75 7.25 -2.46
C LEU A 106 34.50 8.56 -2.25
N GLY A 107 34.08 9.66 -2.89
CA GLY A 107 34.73 10.96 -2.76
C GLY A 107 36.11 11.05 -3.40
N PHE A 108 36.43 10.19 -4.38
CA PHE A 108 37.75 10.16 -5.01
C PHE A 108 37.90 11.18 -6.16
N VAL A 109 36.80 11.55 -6.80
CA VAL A 109 36.80 12.61 -7.81
C VAL A 109 37.08 13.95 -7.14
N GLY A 110 38.09 14.67 -7.62
CA GLY A 110 38.65 15.91 -7.07
C GLY A 110 39.90 15.73 -6.21
N VAL A 111 40.39 14.49 -6.01
CA VAL A 111 41.61 14.22 -5.22
C VAL A 111 42.77 13.91 -6.15
N ASP A 112 43.68 14.86 -6.33
CA ASP A 112 44.81 14.77 -7.28
C ASP A 112 45.62 13.47 -7.13
N ARG A 113 45.86 13.02 -5.89
CA ARG A 113 46.61 11.78 -5.60
C ARG A 113 45.96 10.54 -6.21
N ILE A 114 44.64 10.50 -6.28
CA ILE A 114 43.86 9.30 -6.63
C ILE A 114 43.41 9.36 -8.09
N GLU A 115 43.05 10.54 -8.58
CA GLU A 115 42.60 10.71 -9.96
C GLU A 115 43.66 10.31 -10.99
N VAL A 116 44.94 10.59 -10.71
CA VAL A 116 46.07 10.20 -11.57
C VAL A 116 46.20 8.68 -11.72
N PHE A 117 45.68 7.90 -10.76
CA PHE A 117 45.81 6.45 -10.74
C PHE A 117 44.59 5.72 -11.34
N PHE A 118 43.39 6.33 -11.26
CA PHE A 118 42.13 5.68 -11.62
C PHE A 118 41.54 6.10 -12.98
N PHE A 119 41.98 7.22 -13.55
CA PHE A 119 41.40 7.80 -14.77
C PHE A 119 42.36 7.88 -15.97
N CYS A 120 43.39 7.02 -16.00
CA CYS A 120 44.21 6.79 -17.19
C CYS A 120 43.60 5.70 -18.09
#